data_AF-A0A0Q6K6K7-F1
#
_entry.id   AF-A0A0Q6K6K7-F1
#
_cell.length_a   1.000
_cell.length_b   1.000
_cell.length_c   1.000
_cell.angle_alpha   90.00
_cell.angle_beta   90.00
_cell.angle_gamma   90.00
#
_symmetry.space_group_name_H-M   'P 1'
#
loop_
_entity.id
_entity.type
_entity.pdbx_description
1 polymer ?
#
loop_
_entity_poly.entity_id
_entity_poly.type
_entity_poly.pdbx_seq_one_letter_code
_entity_poly.pdbx_strand_id
1 'polypeptide(L)'
;MPREREDIGHYILAGYVTVAEAQWLQMNPPHRSVVRDLRDNLLVHLSAYPLGEAGPRSGLAELQVFGSAIEREPEVWAKEMDDRVGRHMIAVGRTVTRESREQARWDMLLPLGSPSTDRWQAAINVFTRVISSRAVDGLIHPVLAANSICGWPIPGPLNQPDVPGIAMIGTTKRLFDSWKDDRSRRDEIEQDMMDAFHAGTWS
;
A
#
# COMPACT_ATOMS: atom_id res chain seq x y z
N MET A 1 5.26 -8.28 -3.10
CA MET A 1 6.40 -9.07 -3.62
C MET A 1 5.96 -10.37 -4.31
N PRO A 2 5.25 -11.33 -3.67
CA PRO A 2 4.67 -12.47 -4.40
C PRO A 2 3.59 -12.05 -5.42
N ARG A 3 2.69 -11.14 -5.03
CA ARG A 3 1.61 -10.62 -5.90
C ARG A 3 2.10 -9.96 -7.19
N GLU A 4 3.21 -9.23 -7.16
CA GLU A 4 3.70 -8.51 -8.35
C GLU A 4 4.07 -9.48 -9.50
N ARG A 5 4.66 -10.63 -9.18
CA ARG A 5 4.98 -11.66 -10.18
C ARG A 5 3.73 -12.36 -10.71
N GLU A 6 2.74 -12.58 -9.85
CA GLU A 6 1.44 -13.15 -10.23
C GLU A 6 0.67 -12.19 -11.14
N ASP A 7 0.65 -10.89 -10.82
CA ASP A 7 -0.01 -9.84 -11.61
C ASP A 7 0.62 -9.70 -13.01
N ILE A 8 1.96 -9.64 -13.09
CA ILE A 8 2.67 -9.58 -14.38
C ILE A 8 2.36 -10.84 -15.22
N GLY A 9 2.37 -12.02 -14.59
CA GLY A 9 1.99 -13.27 -15.26
C GLY A 9 0.57 -13.20 -15.83
N HIS A 10 -0.38 -12.67 -15.05
CA HIS A 10 -1.75 -12.46 -15.51
C HIS A 10 -1.82 -11.52 -16.73
N TYR A 11 -1.07 -10.41 -16.75
CA TYR A 11 -1.10 -9.47 -17.87
C TYR A 11 -0.57 -10.06 -19.17
N ILE A 12 0.45 -10.92 -19.09
CA ILE A 12 0.95 -11.68 -20.25
C ILE A 12 -0.15 -12.61 -20.76
N LEU A 13 -0.75 -13.40 -19.87
CA LEU A 13 -1.76 -14.39 -20.24
C LEU A 13 -3.05 -13.74 -20.78
N ALA A 14 -3.40 -12.56 -20.27
CA ALA A 14 -4.54 -11.77 -20.74
C ALA A 14 -4.26 -10.97 -22.03
N GLY A 15 -3.02 -10.99 -22.53
CA GLY A 15 -2.61 -10.28 -23.75
C GLY A 15 -2.45 -8.77 -23.59
N TYR A 16 -2.47 -8.25 -22.36
CA TYR A 16 -2.29 -6.81 -22.09
C TYR A 16 -0.87 -6.37 -22.43
N VAL A 17 0.12 -7.22 -22.17
CA VAL A 17 1.54 -6.95 -22.43
C VAL A 17 2.22 -8.13 -23.12
N THR A 18 3.29 -7.83 -23.84
CA THR A 18 4.28 -8.78 -24.34
C THR A 18 5.24 -9.21 -23.22
N VAL A 19 6.07 -10.23 -23.49
CA VAL A 19 7.11 -10.66 -22.55
C VAL A 19 8.15 -9.55 -22.30
N ALA A 20 8.50 -8.77 -23.32
CA ALA A 20 9.46 -7.67 -23.18
C ALA A 20 8.90 -6.54 -22.30
N GLU A 21 7.65 -6.14 -22.53
CA GLU A 21 6.95 -5.17 -21.68
C GLU A 21 6.81 -5.71 -20.24
N ALA A 22 6.51 -6.99 -20.07
CA ALA A 22 6.42 -7.62 -18.75
C ALA A 22 7.76 -7.62 -17.99
N GLN A 23 8.89 -7.75 -18.68
CA GLN A 23 10.22 -7.60 -18.06
C GLN A 23 10.47 -6.16 -17.61
N TRP A 24 10.00 -5.17 -18.39
CA TRP A 24 10.11 -3.77 -18.03
C TRP A 24 9.28 -3.40 -16.80
N LEU A 25 8.09 -4.02 -16.64
CA LEU A 25 7.27 -3.87 -15.43
C LEU A 25 7.95 -4.41 -14.14
N GLN A 26 9.00 -5.23 -14.27
CA GLN A 26 9.75 -5.74 -13.11
C GLN A 26 10.72 -4.67 -12.58
N MET A 27 10.24 -3.87 -11.63
CA MET A 27 11.10 -2.93 -10.90
C MET A 27 12.04 -3.68 -9.95
N ASN A 28 13.34 -3.46 -10.11
CA ASN A 28 14.38 -3.95 -9.20
C ASN A 28 15.29 -2.76 -8.78
N PRO A 29 14.84 -1.90 -7.85
CA PRO A 29 15.62 -0.75 -7.44
C PRO A 29 16.93 -1.20 -6.80
N PRO A 30 18.10 -0.67 -7.24
CA PRO A 30 19.36 -0.89 -6.56
C PRO A 30 19.27 -0.22 -5.19
N HIS A 31 19.49 -0.97 -4.11
CA HIS A 31 19.38 -0.49 -2.71
C HIS A 31 17.96 -0.38 -2.13
N ARG A 32 17.18 -1.44 -2.32
CA ARG A 32 15.91 -1.58 -1.62
C ARG A 32 16.09 -1.66 -0.10
N SER A 33 15.47 -0.72 0.63
CA SER A 33 15.49 -0.72 2.10
C SER A 33 14.58 -1.82 2.67
N VAL A 34 15.19 -2.75 3.41
CA VAL A 34 14.47 -3.83 4.11
C VAL A 34 13.49 -3.27 5.14
N VAL A 35 13.89 -2.20 5.84
CA VAL A 35 13.04 -1.53 6.84
C VAL A 35 11.83 -0.89 6.19
N ARG A 36 12.01 -0.23 5.04
CA ARG A 36 10.91 0.34 4.23
C ARG A 36 9.91 -0.73 3.79
N ASP A 37 10.40 -1.87 3.31
CA ASP A 37 9.54 -3.00 2.92
C ASP A 37 8.76 -3.58 4.10
N LEU A 38 9.42 -3.81 5.22
CA LEU A 38 8.79 -4.33 6.43
C LEU A 38 7.68 -3.39 6.92
N ARG A 39 7.96 -2.10 6.93
CA ARG A 39 7.00 -1.04 7.26
C ARG A 39 5.74 -1.12 6.39
N ASP A 40 5.92 -1.13 5.07
CA ASP A 40 4.80 -1.13 4.13
C ASP A 40 4.00 -2.40 4.16
N ASN A 41 4.68 -3.55 4.22
CA ASN A 41 4.02 -4.84 4.30
C ASN A 41 3.20 -4.93 5.59
N LEU A 42 3.71 -4.43 6.72
CA LEU A 42 2.95 -4.38 7.97
C LEU A 42 1.70 -3.51 7.84
N LEU A 43 1.82 -2.29 7.29
CA LEU A 43 0.66 -1.41 7.10
C LEU A 43 -0.38 -2.01 6.14
N VAL A 44 0.05 -2.63 5.04
CA VAL A 44 -0.85 -3.35 4.11
C VAL A 44 -1.57 -4.49 4.83
N HIS A 45 -0.86 -5.31 5.61
CA HIS A 45 -1.46 -6.41 6.37
C HIS A 45 -2.45 -5.92 7.44
N LEU A 46 -2.13 -4.82 8.13
CA LEU A 46 -3.02 -4.24 9.12
C LEU A 46 -4.30 -3.66 8.49
N SER A 47 -4.21 -3.12 7.26
CA SER A 47 -5.36 -2.64 6.50
C SER A 47 -6.21 -3.77 5.89
N ALA A 48 -5.62 -4.89 5.50
CA ALA A 48 -6.32 -5.96 4.78
C ALA A 48 -7.55 -6.53 5.53
N TYR A 49 -7.42 -6.78 6.84
CA TYR A 49 -8.51 -7.35 7.64
C TYR A 49 -9.73 -6.42 7.77
N PRO A 50 -9.58 -5.14 8.19
CA PRO A 50 -10.68 -4.17 8.18
C PRO A 50 -11.40 -4.08 6.84
N LEU A 51 -10.66 -4.28 5.76
CA LEU A 51 -11.14 -4.15 4.40
C LEU A 51 -11.81 -5.42 3.83
N GLY A 52 -11.99 -6.45 4.67
CA GLY A 52 -12.78 -7.63 4.33
C GLY A 52 -11.98 -8.81 3.75
N GLU A 53 -10.65 -8.78 3.79
CA GLU A 53 -9.84 -9.95 3.41
C GLU A 53 -10.09 -11.10 4.40
N ALA A 54 -10.83 -12.11 3.95
CA ALA A 54 -11.13 -13.31 4.72
C ALA A 54 -9.90 -14.22 4.77
N GLY A 55 -8.98 -13.96 5.70
CA GLY A 55 -7.77 -14.75 5.84
C GLY A 55 -7.16 -14.69 7.24
N PRO A 56 -6.25 -15.64 7.57
CA PRO A 56 -5.57 -15.70 8.88
C PRO A 56 -4.59 -14.55 9.14
N ARG A 57 -4.29 -13.72 8.12
CA ARG A 57 -3.28 -12.65 8.16
C ARG A 57 -3.89 -11.31 8.54
N SER A 58 -4.23 -11.18 9.80
CA SER A 58 -4.78 -9.94 10.35
C SER A 58 -3.72 -8.85 10.60
N GLY A 59 -2.43 -9.16 10.37
CA GLY A 59 -1.29 -8.27 10.68
C GLY A 59 -0.97 -8.15 12.17
N LEU A 60 -1.76 -8.76 13.06
CA LEU A 60 -1.62 -8.60 14.51
C LEU A 60 -0.40 -9.32 15.09
N ALA A 61 -0.08 -10.51 14.55
CA ALA A 61 1.11 -11.24 14.97
C ALA A 61 2.37 -10.50 14.50
N GLU A 62 2.34 -9.99 13.27
CA GLU A 62 3.40 -9.19 12.67
C GLU A 62 3.61 -7.87 13.43
N LEU A 63 2.53 -7.22 13.88
CA LEU A 63 2.61 -6.00 14.71
C LEU A 63 3.31 -6.27 16.05
N GLN A 64 3.02 -7.41 16.69
CA GLN A 64 3.70 -7.80 17.92
C GLN A 64 5.19 -8.09 17.68
N VAL A 65 5.51 -8.84 16.61
CA VAL A 65 6.90 -9.12 16.23
C VAL A 65 7.66 -7.84 15.90
N PHE A 66 7.01 -6.88 15.23
CA PHE A 66 7.57 -5.56 14.95
C PHE A 66 7.91 -4.79 16.23
N GLY A 67 7.01 -4.78 17.23
CA GLY A 67 7.30 -4.19 18.54
C GLY A 67 8.54 -4.80 19.20
N SER A 68 8.63 -6.14 19.22
CA SER A 68 9.81 -6.84 19.74
C SER A 68 11.08 -6.58 18.92
N ALA A 69 10.98 -6.32 17.62
CA ALA A 69 12.13 -5.98 16.79
C ALA A 69 12.66 -4.57 17.09
N ILE A 70 11.76 -3.60 17.35
CA ILE A 70 12.14 -2.25 17.77
C ILE A 70 12.94 -2.27 19.08
N GLU A 71 12.52 -3.07 20.05
CA GLU A 71 13.19 -3.17 21.34
C GLU A 71 14.62 -3.73 21.25
N ARG A 72 14.89 -4.62 20.28
CA ARG A 72 16.23 -5.22 20.10
C ARG A 72 17.24 -4.23 19.53
N GLU A 73 16.81 -3.34 18.64
CA GLU A 73 17.70 -2.43 17.90
C GLU A 73 17.14 -1.00 17.80
N PRO A 74 16.82 -0.33 18.93
CA PRO A 74 16.02 0.90 18.93
C PRO A 74 16.65 2.05 18.15
N GLU A 75 17.98 2.14 18.14
CA GLU A 75 18.73 3.18 17.41
C GLU A 75 18.69 2.97 15.90
N VAL A 76 18.77 1.71 15.44
CA VAL A 76 18.70 1.36 14.01
C VAL A 76 17.30 1.70 13.48
N TRP A 77 16.25 1.26 14.18
CA TRP A 77 14.87 1.57 13.78
C TRP A 77 14.60 3.07 13.77
N ALA A 78 15.06 3.82 14.78
CA ALA A 78 14.90 5.27 14.82
C ALA A 78 15.58 5.97 13.64
N LYS A 79 16.76 5.51 13.24
CA LYS A 79 17.50 6.04 12.08
C LYS A 79 16.84 5.69 10.75
N GLU A 80 16.45 4.43 10.56
CA GLU A 80 15.92 3.91 9.30
C GLU A 80 14.45 4.33 9.05
N MET A 81 13.73 4.74 10.10
CA MET A 81 12.33 5.18 10.03
C MET A 81 12.15 6.63 10.49
N ASP A 82 13.12 7.51 10.18
CA ASP A 82 13.08 8.93 10.56
C ASP A 82 12.16 9.79 9.67
N ASP A 83 10.95 9.32 9.43
CA ASP A 83 9.88 10.09 8.82
C ASP A 83 8.62 10.07 9.71
N ARG A 84 7.62 10.86 9.32
CA ARG A 84 6.38 11.00 10.10
C ARG A 84 5.68 9.65 10.33
N VAL A 85 5.60 8.82 9.28
CA VAL A 85 4.93 7.51 9.35
C VAL A 85 5.76 6.57 10.22
N GLY A 86 7.06 6.56 9.99
CA GLY A 86 8.01 5.72 10.70
C GLY A 86 8.05 5.99 12.20
N ARG A 87 8.15 7.27 12.60
CA ARG A 87 8.12 7.69 14.00
C ARG A 87 6.81 7.31 14.68
N HIS A 88 5.67 7.47 14.00
CA HIS A 88 4.37 7.03 14.52
C HIS A 88 4.33 5.52 14.74
N MET A 89 4.79 4.74 13.76
CA MET A 89 4.84 3.28 13.87
C MET A 89 5.73 2.81 15.01
N ILE A 90 6.89 3.43 15.21
CA ILE A 90 7.78 3.13 16.34
C ILE A 90 7.09 3.46 17.67
N ALA A 91 6.43 4.62 17.77
CA ALA A 91 5.74 5.04 18.98
C ALA A 91 4.64 4.04 19.40
N VAL A 92 3.82 3.59 18.45
CA VAL A 92 2.82 2.55 18.70
C VAL A 92 3.47 1.20 18.97
N GLY A 93 4.45 0.79 18.15
CA GLY A 93 5.13 -0.51 18.24
C GLY A 93 5.74 -0.78 19.62
N ARG A 94 6.29 0.25 20.28
CA ARG A 94 6.88 0.17 21.62
C ARG A 94 5.88 -0.14 22.75
N THR A 95 4.59 0.00 22.51
CA THR A 95 3.55 -0.25 23.53
C THR A 95 2.72 -1.50 23.24
N VAL A 96 3.03 -2.21 22.15
CA VAL A 96 2.27 -3.40 21.72
C VAL A 96 2.58 -4.60 22.60
N THR A 97 1.54 -5.21 23.14
CA THR A 97 1.58 -6.54 23.76
C THR A 97 0.66 -7.49 23.01
N ARG A 98 0.69 -8.77 23.40
CA ARG A 98 -0.23 -9.77 22.84
C ARG A 98 -1.70 -9.39 23.09
N GLU A 99 -1.98 -8.78 24.23
CA GLU A 99 -3.31 -8.38 24.69
C GLU A 99 -3.77 -7.06 24.04
N SER A 100 -2.85 -6.12 23.79
CA SER A 100 -3.19 -4.80 23.24
C SER A 100 -3.14 -4.72 21.71
N ARG A 101 -2.60 -5.73 21.01
CA ARG A 101 -2.36 -5.69 19.55
C ARG A 101 -3.58 -5.34 18.69
N GLU A 102 -4.79 -5.73 19.09
CA GLU A 102 -6.01 -5.37 18.36
C GLU A 102 -6.32 -3.88 18.42
N GLN A 103 -6.15 -3.26 19.60
CA GLN A 103 -6.29 -1.82 19.76
C GLN A 103 -5.13 -1.09 19.10
N ALA A 104 -3.91 -1.61 19.24
CA ALA A 104 -2.71 -1.04 18.62
C ALA A 104 -2.80 -0.97 17.09
N ARG A 105 -3.53 -1.88 16.42
CA ARG A 105 -3.86 -1.72 15.00
C ARG A 105 -4.53 -0.37 14.74
N TRP A 106 -5.51 0.00 15.54
CA TRP A 106 -6.26 1.24 15.34
C TRP A 106 -5.47 2.47 15.76
N ASP A 107 -4.65 2.34 16.80
CA ASP A 107 -3.69 3.38 17.18
C ASP A 107 -2.67 3.61 16.04
N MET A 108 -2.37 2.58 15.25
CA MET A 108 -1.58 2.68 14.02
C MET A 108 -2.36 3.34 12.87
N LEU A 109 -3.53 2.80 12.53
CA LEU A 109 -4.23 3.12 11.30
C LEU A 109 -4.99 4.44 11.35
N LEU A 110 -5.64 4.79 12.47
CA LEU A 110 -6.49 5.98 12.54
C LEU A 110 -5.69 7.29 12.30
N PRO A 111 -4.53 7.52 12.95
CA PRO A 111 -3.75 8.72 12.69
C PRO A 111 -3.18 8.77 11.26
N LEU A 112 -2.73 7.62 10.74
CA LEU A 112 -2.17 7.52 9.39
C LEU A 112 -3.24 7.56 8.28
N GLY A 113 -4.48 7.23 8.62
CA GLY A 113 -5.66 7.21 7.75
C GLY A 113 -6.50 8.48 7.79
N SER A 114 -6.11 9.48 8.57
CA SER A 114 -6.72 10.81 8.63
C SER A 114 -6.98 11.39 7.21
N PRO A 115 -8.10 12.09 6.95
CA PRO A 115 -9.04 12.71 7.90
C PRO A 115 -10.08 11.78 8.52
N SER A 116 -10.20 10.53 8.06
CA SER A 116 -11.26 9.64 8.53
C SER A 116 -11.07 9.21 9.99
N THR A 117 -12.18 9.23 10.74
CA THR A 117 -12.29 8.66 12.09
C THR A 117 -12.91 7.26 12.09
N ASP A 118 -13.51 6.87 10.97
CA ASP A 118 -14.00 5.51 10.75
C ASP A 118 -12.85 4.54 10.47
N ARG A 119 -12.94 3.34 11.05
CA ARG A 119 -11.92 2.29 11.00
C ARG A 119 -11.71 1.73 9.58
N TRP A 120 -12.78 1.53 8.84
CA TRP A 120 -12.70 1.01 7.47
C TRP A 120 -12.12 2.08 6.54
N GLN A 121 -12.59 3.33 6.67
CA GLN A 121 -12.08 4.44 5.88
C GLN A 121 -10.60 4.76 6.19
N ALA A 122 -10.19 4.69 7.45
CA ALA A 122 -8.79 4.83 7.81
C ALA A 122 -7.93 3.72 7.17
N ALA A 123 -8.41 2.48 7.17
CA ALA A 123 -7.71 1.36 6.56
C ALA A 123 -7.55 1.52 5.03
N ILE A 124 -8.58 1.97 4.31
CA ILE A 124 -8.49 2.19 2.85
C ILE A 124 -7.58 3.37 2.52
N ASN A 125 -7.60 4.43 3.33
CA ASN A 125 -6.69 5.58 3.18
C ASN A 125 -5.23 5.16 3.39
N VAL A 126 -4.95 4.39 4.45
CA VAL A 126 -3.58 3.88 4.70
C VAL A 126 -3.14 2.96 3.57
N PHE A 127 -3.99 2.02 3.14
CA PHE A 127 -3.65 1.07 2.07
C PHE A 127 -3.27 1.79 0.78
N THR A 128 -4.12 2.72 0.32
CA THR A 128 -3.88 3.47 -0.92
C THR A 128 -2.64 4.36 -0.82
N ARG A 129 -2.39 4.99 0.34
CA ARG A 129 -1.17 5.78 0.59
C ARG A 129 0.11 4.94 0.58
N VAL A 130 0.09 3.75 1.17
CA VAL A 130 1.24 2.82 1.14
C VAL A 130 1.59 2.49 -0.30
N ILE A 131 0.61 2.04 -1.08
CA ILE A 131 0.85 1.61 -2.46
C ILE A 131 1.27 2.79 -3.35
N SER A 132 0.64 3.96 -3.19
CA SER A 132 1.01 5.18 -3.90
C SER A 132 2.45 5.60 -3.57
N SER A 133 2.83 5.56 -2.30
CA SER A 133 4.19 5.93 -1.87
C SER A 133 5.23 4.95 -2.44
N ARG A 134 4.91 3.65 -2.49
CA ARG A 134 5.80 2.67 -3.13
C ARG A 134 5.98 2.95 -4.63
N ALA A 135 4.96 3.43 -5.32
CA ALA A 135 5.08 3.79 -6.74
C ALA A 135 5.95 5.04 -6.91
N VAL A 136 5.69 6.09 -6.12
CA VAL A 136 6.48 7.34 -6.10
C VAL A 136 7.96 7.08 -5.80
N ASP A 137 8.24 6.19 -4.84
CA ASP A 137 9.60 5.81 -4.45
C ASP A 137 10.28 4.86 -5.48
N GLY A 138 9.60 4.47 -6.56
CA GLY A 138 10.12 3.54 -7.56
C GLY A 138 10.24 2.09 -7.09
N LEU A 139 9.55 1.71 -6.00
CA LEU A 139 9.56 0.36 -5.43
C LEU A 139 8.58 -0.60 -6.12
N ILE A 140 7.62 -0.06 -6.86
CA ILE A 140 6.65 -0.81 -7.67
C ILE A 140 6.34 0.02 -8.92
N HIS A 141 6.10 -0.65 -10.05
CA HIS A 141 5.70 0.01 -11.28
C HIS A 141 4.32 0.71 -11.11
N PRO A 142 4.09 1.91 -11.66
CA PRO A 142 2.81 2.62 -11.52
C PRO A 142 1.59 1.80 -11.94
N VAL A 143 1.69 1.03 -13.02
CA VAL A 143 0.63 0.12 -13.49
C VAL A 143 0.30 -0.96 -12.46
N LEU A 144 1.33 -1.57 -11.84
CA LEU A 144 1.13 -2.60 -10.82
C LEU A 144 0.55 -2.02 -9.53
N ALA A 145 0.95 -0.79 -9.18
CA ALA A 145 0.35 -0.03 -8.09
C ALA A 145 -1.12 0.29 -8.35
N ALA A 146 -1.46 0.75 -9.57
CA ALA A 146 -2.82 1.04 -9.98
C ALA A 146 -3.71 -0.21 -9.89
N ASN A 147 -3.23 -1.35 -10.38
CA ASN A 147 -3.94 -2.62 -10.26
C ASN A 147 -4.12 -3.08 -8.80
N SER A 148 -3.07 -2.95 -7.98
CA SER A 148 -3.13 -3.29 -6.56
C SER A 148 -4.19 -2.46 -5.83
N ILE A 149 -4.29 -1.17 -6.17
CA ILE A 149 -5.29 -0.26 -5.60
C ILE A 149 -6.68 -0.59 -6.13
N CYS A 150 -6.87 -0.64 -7.45
CA CYS A 150 -8.18 -0.77 -8.06
C CYS A 150 -8.80 -2.18 -7.93
N GLY A 151 -7.98 -3.19 -7.61
CA GLY A 151 -8.44 -4.54 -7.32
C GLY A 151 -9.18 -4.67 -5.99
N TRP A 152 -9.16 -3.64 -5.15
CA TRP A 152 -9.81 -3.71 -3.84
C TRP A 152 -11.33 -3.46 -3.92
N PRO A 153 -12.18 -4.39 -3.45
CA PRO A 153 -13.63 -4.21 -3.52
C PRO A 153 -14.09 -3.16 -2.51
N ILE A 154 -14.87 -2.18 -3.00
CA ILE A 154 -15.57 -1.21 -2.16
C ILE A 154 -17.04 -1.64 -2.03
N PRO A 155 -17.51 -1.99 -0.82
CA PRO A 155 -18.92 -2.29 -0.61
C PRO A 155 -19.80 -1.10 -1.01
N GLY A 156 -20.91 -1.33 -1.71
CA GLY A 156 -21.80 -0.27 -2.21
C GLY A 156 -22.18 0.80 -1.16
N PRO A 157 -22.57 0.42 0.08
CA PRO A 157 -22.88 1.38 1.14
C PRO A 157 -21.68 2.23 1.62
N LEU A 158 -20.46 1.77 1.36
CA LEU A 158 -19.21 2.44 1.73
C LEU A 158 -18.59 3.22 0.58
N ASN A 159 -19.18 3.19 -0.62
CA ASN A 159 -18.66 3.89 -1.80
C ASN A 159 -18.92 5.40 -1.73
N GLN A 160 -18.06 6.09 -0.99
CA GLN A 160 -18.12 7.52 -0.69
C GLN A 160 -16.93 8.24 -1.37
N PRO A 161 -17.15 8.90 -2.53
CA PRO A 161 -16.05 9.48 -3.33
C PRO A 161 -15.27 10.61 -2.65
N ASP A 162 -15.81 11.20 -1.58
CA ASP A 162 -15.15 12.19 -0.75
C ASP A 162 -14.09 11.59 0.20
N VAL A 163 -14.11 10.28 0.41
CA VAL A 163 -13.04 9.57 1.12
C VAL A 163 -11.82 9.44 0.21
N PRO A 164 -10.63 9.97 0.59
CA PRO A 164 -9.46 10.02 -0.29
C PRO A 164 -9.06 8.67 -0.90
N GLY A 165 -9.06 7.60 -0.10
CA GLY A 165 -8.73 6.26 -0.58
C GLY A 165 -9.73 5.71 -1.60
N ILE A 166 -11.01 6.05 -1.46
CA ILE A 166 -12.05 5.68 -2.44
C ILE A 166 -11.87 6.45 -3.74
N ALA A 167 -11.63 7.77 -3.65
CA ALA A 167 -11.33 8.60 -4.81
C ALA A 167 -10.11 8.07 -5.58
N MET A 168 -9.07 7.65 -4.85
CA MET A 168 -7.87 7.04 -5.41
C MET A 168 -8.18 5.73 -6.14
N ILE A 169 -9.03 4.86 -5.56
CA ILE A 169 -9.48 3.62 -6.23
C ILE A 169 -10.23 3.92 -7.52
N GLY A 170 -11.16 4.88 -7.50
CA GLY A 170 -11.89 5.27 -8.71
C GLY A 170 -10.97 5.82 -9.81
N THR A 171 -10.01 6.66 -9.42
CA THR A 171 -9.04 7.26 -10.34
C THR A 171 -8.11 6.22 -10.96
N THR A 172 -7.49 5.38 -10.13
CA THR A 172 -6.58 4.31 -10.57
C THR A 172 -7.29 3.26 -11.42
N LYS A 173 -8.54 2.92 -11.09
CA LYS A 173 -9.36 2.02 -11.92
C LYS A 173 -9.51 2.55 -13.35
N ARG A 174 -9.94 3.81 -13.49
CA ARG A 174 -10.13 4.45 -14.81
C ARG A 174 -8.82 4.51 -15.61
N LEU A 175 -7.71 4.88 -14.96
CA LEU A 175 -6.40 4.95 -15.59
C LEU A 175 -5.91 3.55 -16.00
N PHE A 176 -6.06 2.55 -15.15
CA PHE A 176 -5.65 1.18 -15.45
C PHE A 176 -6.50 0.57 -16.57
N ASP A 177 -7.81 0.80 -16.58
CA ASP A 177 -8.69 0.39 -17.67
C ASP A 177 -8.26 1.05 -19.00
N SER A 178 -7.94 2.35 -18.99
CA SER A 178 -7.44 3.06 -20.17
C SER A 178 -6.08 2.55 -20.66
N TRP A 179 -5.16 2.23 -19.74
CA TRP A 179 -3.81 1.72 -20.07
C TRP A 179 -3.84 0.35 -20.75
N LYS A 180 -4.79 -0.51 -20.35
CA LYS A 180 -5.00 -1.82 -20.99
C LYS A 180 -5.47 -1.67 -22.44
N ASP A 181 -6.37 -0.73 -22.67
CA ASP A 181 -7.09 -0.59 -23.94
C ASP A 181 -6.35 0.29 -24.96
N ASP A 182 -5.58 1.29 -24.52
CA ASP A 182 -4.86 2.23 -25.40
C ASP A 182 -3.34 2.11 -25.26
N ARG A 183 -2.76 1.22 -26.08
CA ARG A 183 -1.31 1.02 -26.14
C ARG A 183 -0.53 2.26 -26.57
N SER A 184 -1.13 3.12 -27.41
CA SER A 184 -0.43 4.26 -28.01
C SER A 184 -0.19 5.41 -27.01
N ARG A 185 -0.96 5.43 -25.92
CA ARG A 185 -0.94 6.48 -24.90
C ARG A 185 -0.43 6.01 -23.55
N ARG A 186 0.19 4.83 -23.46
CA ARG A 186 0.61 4.23 -22.18
C ARG A 186 1.53 5.15 -21.38
N ASP A 187 2.53 5.75 -22.02
CA ASP A 187 3.46 6.64 -21.33
C ASP A 187 2.75 7.84 -20.70
N GLU A 188 1.77 8.44 -21.40
CA GLU A 188 0.93 9.54 -20.88
C GLU A 188 0.08 9.05 -19.69
N ILE A 189 -0.56 7.89 -19.84
CA ILE A 189 -1.44 7.33 -18.80
C ILE A 189 -0.64 6.93 -17.56
N GLU A 190 0.58 6.44 -17.72
CA GLU A 190 1.48 6.11 -16.62
C GLU A 190 1.96 7.38 -15.90
N GLN A 191 2.18 8.48 -16.63
CA GLN A 191 2.43 9.78 -16.00
C GLN A 191 1.21 10.26 -15.21
N ASP A 192 0.00 10.14 -15.76
CA ASP A 192 -1.24 10.46 -15.03
C ASP A 192 -1.41 9.59 -13.76
N MET A 193 -0.99 8.32 -13.81
CA MET A 193 -0.97 7.45 -12.63
C MET A 193 0.02 7.97 -11.59
N MET A 194 1.23 8.35 -12.00
CA MET A 194 2.24 8.91 -11.10
C MET A 194 1.77 10.21 -10.46
N ASP A 195 1.14 11.11 -11.21
CA ASP A 195 0.57 12.35 -10.70
C ASP A 195 -0.51 12.08 -9.64
N ALA A 196 -1.38 11.09 -9.89
CA ALA A 196 -2.35 10.63 -8.91
C ALA A 196 -1.65 10.07 -7.65
N PHE A 197 -0.62 9.24 -7.80
CA PHE A 197 0.10 8.67 -6.66
C PHE A 197 0.82 9.73 -5.82
N HIS A 198 1.42 10.74 -6.44
CA HIS A 198 1.99 11.88 -5.73
C HIS A 198 0.94 12.57 -4.85
N ALA A 199 -0.26 12.84 -5.38
CA ALA A 199 -1.37 13.40 -4.62
C ALA A 199 -1.91 12.46 -3.53
N GLY A 200 -1.69 11.15 -3.67
CA GLY A 200 -2.12 10.12 -2.74
C GLY A 200 -1.14 9.75 -1.65
N THR A 201 0.04 10.39 -1.54
CA THR A 201 1.03 10.10 -0.48
C THR A 201 0.75 10.84 0.83
N TRP A 202 1.49 10.52 1.89
CA TRP A 202 1.48 11.32 3.13
C TRP A 202 2.35 12.57 2.94
N SER A 203 1.72 13.69 2.59
CA SER A 203 2.32 15.03 2.64
C SER A 203 2.58 15.49 4.07
#